data_AF-A0A528AAJ0-F1
#
_entry.id   AF-A0A528AAJ0-F1
#
_cell.length_a   1.000
_cell.length_b   1.000
_cell.length_c   1.000
_cell.angle_alpha   90.00
_cell.angle_beta   90.00
_cell.angle_gamma   90.00
#
_symmetry.space_group_name_H-M   'P 1'
#
loop_
_entity.id
_entity.type
_entity.pdbx_description
1 polymer ?
#
loop_
_entity_poly.entity_id
_entity_poly.type
_entity_poly.pdbx_seq_one_letter_code
_entity_poly.pdbx_strand_id
1 'polypeptide(L)'
;PWALFGYLAIVLAATGVIARLRDWKLLMAAAFVGTGLWTILYMTDAPGANLPVILFINAVTLAVLALVWLGRRGGESGPAKGFDWPSIAPGFFVGLSAMALFVDPAFAAGDALPGAALIAALVAVALYRPLALALLHAAGLATVLVYLGIIPPTSVASDFSGAALGVDGLPAAVADTLMLRIGIFLGLVFIAAGFWAARKFAASAHIRAASWAAWAVVAPLVILLALWLTFGNLDRDFVYAAIAALLVAAFAAGGEWIARGEQPPLRGGAAVSFALGGAAVAALLMLYMAFGSGWTTMLLGAAAIVPALATRWRAYPVLGWISVGAVIAVLGRVPFDPTIVGAEFLSTTPVFNWLLPGYGVPALAFGFAAWQLARTTNGRPRLAMEAGAALFALLTVAILVRHAMHGGVIDTGAITLAEQAIYTLIAIGAGAILVAIDMRSPSSVLRYGSLAAGVVSVAFIIIQHFGALNPLFTDESTGRIPVFNLLFLAYLLPALAAGGLALYARDK
;
A
#
# COMPACT_ATOMS: atom_id res chain seq x y z
N PRO A 1 -11.99 11.64 -42.97
CA PRO A 1 -11.21 10.85 -41.99
C PRO A 1 -10.61 9.56 -42.58
N TRP A 2 -11.40 8.69 -43.21
CA TRP A 2 -10.92 7.41 -43.76
C TRP A 2 -9.75 7.53 -44.75
N ALA A 3 -9.77 8.49 -45.66
CA ALA A 3 -8.68 8.71 -46.60
C ALA A 3 -7.34 9.04 -45.90
N LEU A 4 -7.39 9.92 -44.89
CA LEU A 4 -6.21 10.31 -44.10
C LEU A 4 -5.66 9.13 -43.31
N PHE A 5 -6.51 8.43 -42.55
CA PHE A 5 -6.06 7.34 -41.69
C PHE A 5 -5.68 6.07 -42.48
N GLY A 6 -6.29 5.85 -43.65
CA GLY A 6 -5.83 4.85 -44.61
C GLY A 6 -4.44 5.17 -45.16
N TYR A 7 -4.20 6.43 -45.52
CA TYR A 7 -2.87 6.90 -45.93
C TYR A 7 -1.83 6.72 -44.80
N LEU A 8 -2.13 7.17 -43.58
CA LEU A 8 -1.25 7.01 -42.42
C LEU A 8 -0.94 5.54 -42.12
N ALA A 9 -1.94 4.65 -42.23
CA ALA A 9 -1.75 3.21 -42.06
C ALA A 9 -0.75 2.63 -43.07
N ILE A 10 -0.87 3.00 -44.35
CA ILE A 10 0.04 2.56 -45.41
C ILE A 10 1.45 3.09 -45.16
N VAL A 11 1.57 4.38 -44.86
CA VAL A 11 2.87 5.02 -44.56
C VAL A 11 3.53 4.35 -43.35
N LEU A 12 2.79 4.15 -42.26
CA LEU A 12 3.31 3.51 -41.06
C LEU A 12 3.81 2.09 -41.34
N ALA A 13 3.06 1.29 -42.09
CA ALA A 13 3.46 -0.06 -42.45
C ALA A 13 4.70 -0.07 -43.36
N ALA A 14 4.72 0.76 -44.41
CA ALA A 14 5.84 0.85 -45.34
C ALA A 14 7.12 1.33 -44.64
N THR A 15 7.02 2.39 -43.85
CA THR A 15 8.14 2.89 -43.03
C THR A 15 8.60 1.85 -42.02
N GLY A 16 7.67 1.10 -41.40
CA GLY A 16 8.00 0.03 -40.47
C GLY A 16 8.80 -1.11 -41.11
N VAL A 17 8.49 -1.49 -42.35
CA VAL A 17 9.25 -2.49 -43.10
C VAL A 17 10.67 -1.97 -43.42
N ILE A 18 10.78 -0.74 -43.92
CA ILE A 18 12.07 -0.12 -44.25
C ILE A 18 12.95 0.03 -43.00
N ALA A 19 12.37 0.58 -41.93
CA ALA A 19 13.06 0.77 -40.66
C ALA A 19 13.53 -0.56 -40.07
N ARG A 20 12.73 -1.63 -40.20
CA ARG A 20 13.13 -2.97 -39.76
C ARG A 20 14.31 -3.53 -40.55
N LEU A 21 14.30 -3.41 -41.88
CA LEU A 21 15.38 -3.93 -42.73
C LEU A 21 16.74 -3.31 -42.41
N ARG A 22 16.76 -2.07 -41.90
CA ARG A 22 17.97 -1.33 -41.54
C ARG A 22 18.20 -1.17 -40.03
N ASP A 23 17.34 -1.76 -39.20
CA ASP A 23 17.24 -1.54 -37.73
C ASP A 23 17.24 -0.05 -37.31
N TRP A 24 16.58 0.81 -38.10
CA TRP A 24 16.50 2.25 -37.83
C TRP A 24 15.43 2.58 -36.79
N LYS A 25 15.79 2.43 -35.52
CA LYS A 25 14.91 2.65 -34.35
C LYS A 25 14.30 4.05 -34.31
N LEU A 26 15.09 5.09 -34.63
CA LEU A 26 14.62 6.47 -34.68
C LEU A 26 13.54 6.69 -35.73
N LEU A 27 13.72 6.12 -36.93
CA LEU A 27 12.73 6.23 -38.01
C LEU A 27 11.42 5.54 -37.62
N MET A 28 11.49 4.33 -37.04
CA MET A 28 10.30 3.62 -36.58
C MET A 28 9.57 4.41 -35.49
N ALA A 29 10.30 4.94 -34.50
CA ALA A 29 9.72 5.74 -33.44
C ALA A 29 9.06 7.02 -33.99
N ALA A 30 9.71 7.73 -34.92
CA ALA A 30 9.13 8.90 -35.56
C ALA A 30 7.84 8.58 -36.33
N ALA A 31 7.78 7.43 -37.01
CA ALA A 31 6.57 6.98 -37.70
C ALA A 31 5.41 6.71 -36.72
N PHE A 32 5.70 6.07 -35.59
CA PHE A 32 4.70 5.86 -34.53
C PHE A 32 4.26 7.18 -33.88
N VAL A 33 5.19 8.08 -33.59
CA VAL A 33 4.88 9.40 -33.01
C VAL A 33 4.01 10.21 -33.96
N GLY A 34 4.37 10.26 -35.26
CA GLY A 34 3.58 10.98 -36.25
C GLY A 34 2.15 10.44 -36.36
N THR A 35 2.00 9.12 -36.42
CA THR A 35 0.67 8.48 -36.46
C THR A 35 -0.12 8.73 -35.18
N GLY A 36 0.54 8.64 -34.02
CA GLY A 36 -0.05 8.89 -32.72
C GLY A 36 -0.52 10.34 -32.53
N LEU A 37 0.31 11.31 -32.90
CA LEU A 37 -0.06 12.74 -32.85
C LEU A 37 -1.28 13.04 -33.72
N TRP A 38 -1.32 12.54 -34.96
CA TRP A 38 -2.50 12.69 -35.81
C TRP A 38 -3.75 12.03 -35.24
N THR A 39 -3.59 10.90 -34.53
CA THR A 39 -4.71 10.22 -33.88
C THR A 39 -5.27 11.06 -32.73
N ILE A 40 -4.40 11.59 -31.86
CA ILE A 40 -4.83 12.45 -30.74
C ILE A 40 -5.45 13.75 -31.23
N LEU A 41 -4.82 14.44 -32.19
CA LEU A 41 -5.38 15.67 -32.78
C LEU A 41 -6.76 15.43 -33.40
N TYR A 42 -6.96 14.28 -34.06
CA TYR A 42 -8.27 13.93 -34.61
C TYR A 42 -9.31 13.68 -33.52
N MET A 43 -8.92 13.08 -32.40
CA MET A 43 -9.81 12.85 -31.26
C MET A 43 -10.20 14.16 -30.56
N THR A 44 -9.30 15.15 -30.47
CA THR A 44 -9.56 16.40 -29.75
C THR A 44 -10.28 17.46 -30.59
N ASP A 45 -9.92 17.59 -31.87
CA ASP A 45 -10.30 18.78 -32.65
C ASP A 45 -11.42 18.49 -33.66
N ALA A 46 -11.67 17.23 -34.00
CA ALA A 46 -12.65 16.89 -35.03
C ALA A 46 -14.07 16.75 -34.44
N PRO A 47 -15.04 17.60 -34.83
CA PRO A 47 -16.42 17.46 -34.39
C PRO A 47 -17.02 16.16 -34.92
N GLY A 48 -17.53 15.30 -34.03
CA GLY A 48 -18.10 14.00 -34.38
C GLY A 48 -17.06 13.00 -34.88
N ALA A 49 -15.88 12.95 -34.24
CA ALA A 49 -14.81 12.01 -34.56
C ALA A 49 -15.32 10.56 -34.66
N ASN A 50 -14.90 9.86 -35.73
CA ASN A 50 -15.43 8.56 -36.10
C ASN A 50 -14.73 7.44 -35.33
N LEU A 51 -15.43 6.84 -34.37
CA LEU A 51 -14.91 5.76 -33.52
C LEU A 51 -14.28 4.59 -34.31
N PRO A 52 -14.93 4.02 -35.35
CA PRO A 52 -14.31 3.00 -36.20
C PRO A 52 -12.94 3.40 -36.78
N VAL A 53 -12.75 4.66 -37.16
CA VAL A 53 -11.46 5.16 -37.69
C VAL A 53 -10.38 5.18 -36.61
N ILE A 54 -10.73 5.61 -35.39
CA ILE A 54 -9.84 5.63 -34.23
C ILE A 54 -9.41 4.20 -33.87
N LEU A 55 -10.35 3.27 -33.82
CA LEU A 55 -10.06 1.85 -33.54
C LEU A 55 -9.20 1.23 -34.65
N PHE A 56 -9.50 1.54 -35.91
CA PHE A 56 -8.72 1.07 -37.06
C PHE A 56 -7.25 1.51 -36.97
N ILE A 57 -6.97 2.80 -36.78
CA ILE A 57 -5.57 3.27 -36.77
C ILE A 57 -4.79 2.76 -35.55
N ASN A 58 -5.44 2.63 -34.39
CA ASN A 58 -4.83 2.02 -33.21
C ASN A 58 -4.53 0.54 -33.45
N ALA A 59 -5.46 -0.21 -34.06
CA ALA A 59 -5.25 -1.61 -34.43
C ALA A 59 -4.10 -1.76 -35.43
N VAL A 60 -4.01 -0.90 -36.46
CA VAL A 60 -2.88 -0.87 -37.40
C VAL A 60 -1.58 -0.58 -36.68
N THR A 61 -1.55 0.40 -35.77
CA THR A 61 -0.36 0.76 -34.99
C THR A 61 0.15 -0.42 -34.18
N LEU A 62 -0.75 -1.13 -33.49
CA LEU A 62 -0.42 -2.34 -32.74
C LEU A 62 0.02 -3.50 -33.65
N ALA A 63 -0.63 -3.68 -34.80
CA ALA A 63 -0.28 -4.72 -35.76
C ALA A 63 1.11 -4.48 -36.40
N VAL A 64 1.42 -3.24 -36.80
CA VAL A 64 2.74 -2.87 -37.32
C VAL A 64 3.81 -3.08 -36.25
N LEU A 65 3.56 -2.68 -35.00
CA LEU A 65 4.48 -2.97 -33.91
C LEU A 65 4.70 -4.47 -33.72
N ALA A 66 3.63 -5.25 -33.60
CA ALA A 66 3.70 -6.66 -33.23
C ALA A 66 4.20 -7.57 -34.36
N LEU A 67 3.75 -7.33 -35.59
CA LEU A 67 3.98 -8.21 -36.73
C LEU A 67 5.11 -7.73 -37.63
N VAL A 68 5.24 -6.41 -37.81
CA VAL A 68 6.30 -5.83 -38.63
C VAL A 68 7.52 -5.58 -37.75
N TRP A 69 7.54 -4.57 -36.89
CA TRP A 69 8.74 -4.13 -36.17
C TRP A 69 9.33 -5.23 -35.25
N LEU A 70 8.50 -5.82 -34.39
CA LEU A 70 8.89 -6.88 -33.46
C LEU A 70 8.71 -8.29 -34.04
N GLY A 71 8.34 -8.41 -35.32
CA GLY A 71 8.18 -9.69 -36.00
C GLY A 71 9.49 -10.47 -36.07
N ARG A 72 9.50 -11.74 -35.64
CA ARG A 72 10.64 -12.70 -35.72
C ARG A 72 12.03 -12.05 -35.64
N ARG A 73 12.32 -11.26 -34.60
CA ARG A 73 13.68 -11.17 -34.04
C ARG A 73 13.96 -12.53 -33.35
N GLY A 74 14.08 -13.58 -34.15
CA GLY A 74 14.38 -14.92 -33.70
C GLY A 74 15.87 -15.04 -33.46
N GLY A 75 16.27 -15.49 -32.27
CA GLY A 75 17.61 -16.04 -32.08
C GLY A 75 18.67 -15.11 -31.48
N GLU A 76 18.32 -14.01 -30.81
CA GLU A 76 19.27 -13.48 -29.81
C GLU A 76 19.09 -14.29 -28.52
N SER A 77 19.72 -15.47 -28.53
CA SER A 77 20.14 -16.24 -27.37
C SER A 77 21.18 -15.47 -26.55
N GLY A 78 20.81 -14.26 -26.15
CA GLY A 78 21.49 -13.43 -25.19
C GLY A 78 20.42 -12.79 -24.31
N PRO A 79 20.70 -12.51 -23.03
CA PRO A 79 19.76 -11.78 -22.19
C PRO A 79 19.54 -10.42 -22.84
N ALA A 80 18.44 -10.25 -23.58
CA ALA A 80 18.03 -8.95 -24.10
C ALA A 80 17.89 -8.02 -22.89
N LYS A 81 18.92 -7.18 -22.68
CA LYS A 81 19.13 -6.41 -21.45
C LYS A 81 18.12 -5.25 -21.28
N GLY A 82 17.11 -5.13 -22.13
CA GLY A 82 16.14 -4.04 -22.06
C GLY A 82 14.89 -4.25 -22.92
N PHE A 83 13.94 -3.34 -22.75
CA PHE A 83 12.74 -3.24 -23.59
C PHE A 83 13.04 -2.46 -24.88
N ASP A 84 12.20 -2.64 -25.92
CA ASP A 84 12.36 -1.94 -27.19
C ASP A 84 11.84 -0.50 -27.09
N TRP A 85 12.73 0.50 -27.10
CA TRP A 85 12.32 1.90 -26.88
C TRP A 85 11.35 2.46 -27.94
N PRO A 86 11.39 2.07 -29.24
CA PRO A 86 10.36 2.48 -30.20
C PRO A 86 8.94 2.06 -29.81
N SER A 87 8.79 1.00 -29.01
CA SER A 87 7.48 0.58 -28.49
C SER A 87 6.86 1.54 -27.48
N ILE A 88 7.61 2.50 -26.92
CA ILE A 88 7.08 3.55 -26.04
C ILE A 88 6.03 4.38 -26.77
N ALA A 89 6.29 4.78 -28.02
CA ALA A 89 5.39 5.66 -28.76
C ALA A 89 4.01 5.01 -28.99
N PRO A 90 3.90 3.78 -29.53
CA PRO A 90 2.62 3.07 -29.57
C PRO A 90 1.97 2.91 -28.20
N GLY A 91 2.74 2.53 -27.17
CA GLY A 91 2.20 2.39 -25.82
C GLY A 91 1.55 3.70 -25.33
N PHE A 92 2.28 4.80 -25.43
CA PHE A 92 1.82 6.12 -25.01
C PHE A 92 0.58 6.59 -25.77
N PHE A 93 0.62 6.62 -27.10
CA PHE A 93 -0.47 7.17 -27.91
C PHE A 93 -1.72 6.28 -27.94
N VAL A 94 -1.57 4.95 -27.97
CA VAL A 94 -2.70 4.03 -27.87
C VAL A 94 -3.28 4.06 -26.45
N GLY A 95 -2.43 4.19 -25.43
CA GLY A 95 -2.86 4.40 -24.04
C GLY A 95 -3.67 5.68 -23.86
N LEU A 96 -3.19 6.81 -24.41
CA LEU A 96 -3.94 8.07 -24.42
C LEU A 96 -5.25 7.95 -25.20
N SER A 97 -5.25 7.28 -26.35
CA SER A 97 -6.48 7.02 -27.12
C SER A 97 -7.47 6.19 -26.30
N ALA A 98 -7.01 5.15 -25.60
CA ALA A 98 -7.85 4.36 -24.72
C ALA A 98 -8.43 5.22 -23.59
N MET A 99 -7.61 6.06 -22.93
CA MET A 99 -8.08 6.98 -21.88
C MET A 99 -9.11 7.99 -22.40
N ALA A 100 -8.88 8.60 -23.55
CA ALA A 100 -9.81 9.54 -24.15
C ALA A 100 -11.17 8.89 -24.43
N LEU A 101 -11.20 7.62 -24.87
CA LEU A 101 -12.44 6.85 -25.06
C LEU A 101 -13.19 6.56 -23.74
N PHE A 102 -12.54 6.66 -22.58
CA PHE A 102 -13.19 6.54 -21.28
C PHE A 102 -13.67 7.89 -20.72
N VAL A 103 -12.90 8.95 -20.91
CA VAL A 103 -13.08 10.22 -20.17
C VAL A 103 -13.85 11.26 -20.96
N ASP A 104 -13.68 11.32 -22.28
CA ASP A 104 -14.27 12.38 -23.08
C ASP A 104 -15.79 12.13 -23.23
N PRO A 105 -16.64 13.09 -22.82
CA PRO A 105 -18.10 12.97 -22.92
C PRO A 105 -18.61 12.63 -24.33
N ALA A 106 -17.90 13.07 -25.38
CA ALA A 106 -18.28 12.81 -26.76
C ALA A 106 -18.19 11.32 -27.13
N PHE A 107 -17.32 10.56 -26.47
CA PHE A 107 -17.15 9.12 -26.68
C PHE A 107 -17.76 8.29 -25.55
N ALA A 108 -17.66 8.76 -24.30
CA ALA A 108 -18.18 8.09 -23.11
C ALA A 108 -19.71 8.01 -23.08
N ALA A 109 -20.41 8.95 -23.72
CA ALA A 109 -21.86 8.88 -23.91
C ALA A 109 -22.30 7.75 -24.86
N GLY A 110 -21.38 7.20 -25.67
CA GLY A 110 -21.65 6.17 -26.67
C GLY A 110 -21.42 4.74 -26.18
N ASP A 111 -20.24 4.44 -25.61
CA ASP A 111 -19.87 3.16 -24.97
C ASP A 111 -18.41 3.23 -24.45
N ALA A 112 -18.12 2.72 -23.25
CA ALA A 112 -16.76 2.63 -22.69
C ALA A 112 -15.99 1.36 -23.12
N LEU A 113 -16.68 0.37 -23.71
CA LEU A 113 -16.07 -0.88 -24.18
C LEU A 113 -14.91 -0.72 -25.18
N PRO A 114 -14.92 0.24 -26.14
CA PRO A 114 -13.82 0.44 -27.07
C PRO A 114 -12.49 0.79 -26.39
N GLY A 115 -12.53 1.62 -25.34
CA GLY A 115 -11.35 1.94 -24.52
C GLY A 115 -10.80 0.70 -23.82
N ALA A 116 -11.69 -0.11 -23.22
CA ALA A 116 -11.32 -1.37 -22.59
C ALA A 116 -10.69 -2.36 -23.59
N ALA A 117 -11.22 -2.43 -24.82
CA ALA A 117 -10.69 -3.27 -25.89
C ALA A 117 -9.27 -2.85 -26.30
N LEU A 118 -8.97 -1.53 -26.36
CA LEU A 118 -7.61 -1.04 -26.62
C LEU A 118 -6.64 -1.40 -25.49
N ILE A 119 -7.06 -1.28 -24.23
CA ILE A 119 -6.24 -1.71 -23.07
C ILE A 119 -5.96 -3.21 -23.16
N ALA A 120 -6.97 -4.03 -23.43
CA ALA A 120 -6.80 -5.48 -23.60
C ALA A 120 -5.88 -5.81 -24.78
N ALA A 121 -5.98 -5.07 -25.89
CA ALA A 121 -5.10 -5.23 -27.05
C ALA A 121 -3.64 -4.88 -26.72
N LEU A 122 -3.38 -3.82 -25.95
CA LEU A 122 -2.05 -3.48 -25.45
C LEU A 122 -1.45 -4.62 -24.62
N VAL A 123 -2.23 -5.18 -23.68
CA VAL A 123 -1.81 -6.32 -22.86
C VAL A 123 -1.55 -7.55 -23.74
N ALA A 124 -2.42 -7.85 -24.69
CA ALA A 124 -2.27 -8.99 -25.60
C ALA A 124 -0.99 -8.89 -26.46
N VAL A 125 -0.69 -7.70 -27.00
CA VAL A 125 0.54 -7.48 -27.77
C VAL A 125 1.77 -7.59 -26.88
N ALA A 126 1.75 -7.02 -25.67
CA ALA A 126 2.85 -7.17 -24.71
C ALA A 126 3.09 -8.66 -24.34
N LEU A 127 2.02 -9.44 -24.24
CA LEU A 127 2.08 -10.88 -23.96
C LEU A 127 2.68 -11.67 -25.12
N TYR A 128 2.26 -11.33 -26.35
CA TYR A 128 2.70 -11.97 -27.58
C TYR A 128 4.16 -11.61 -27.93
N ARG A 129 4.59 -10.37 -27.62
CA ARG A 129 5.93 -9.84 -27.90
C ARG A 129 6.66 -9.44 -26.62
N PRO A 130 7.60 -10.27 -26.12
CA PRO A 130 8.31 -10.01 -24.86
C PRO A 130 9.17 -8.72 -24.81
N LEU A 131 9.42 -8.08 -25.97
CA LEU A 131 10.15 -6.81 -26.06
C LEU A 131 9.24 -5.58 -25.92
N ALA A 132 7.92 -5.75 -26.07
CA ALA A 132 6.91 -4.69 -26.01
C ALA A 132 6.48 -4.36 -24.56
N LEU A 133 7.41 -4.39 -23.59
CA LEU A 133 7.10 -4.17 -22.18
C LEU A 133 6.49 -2.78 -21.93
N ALA A 134 6.82 -1.79 -22.76
CA ALA A 134 6.23 -0.45 -22.67
C ALA A 134 4.70 -0.47 -22.83
N LEU A 135 4.14 -1.39 -23.62
CA LEU A 135 2.69 -1.52 -23.81
C LEU A 135 2.00 -2.01 -22.55
N LEU A 136 2.64 -2.90 -21.77
CA LEU A 136 2.13 -3.32 -20.47
C LEU A 136 2.05 -2.13 -19.51
N HIS A 137 3.12 -1.33 -19.43
CA HIS A 137 3.15 -0.14 -18.58
C HIS A 137 2.12 0.90 -19.00
N ALA A 138 1.95 1.11 -20.31
CA ALA A 138 0.93 2.01 -20.82
C ALA A 138 -0.49 1.52 -20.53
N ALA A 139 -0.77 0.22 -20.74
CA ALA A 139 -2.07 -0.38 -20.43
C ALA A 139 -2.41 -0.25 -18.95
N GLY A 140 -1.43 -0.57 -18.08
CA GLY A 140 -1.58 -0.47 -16.63
C GLY A 140 -1.80 0.97 -16.18
N LEU A 141 -0.99 1.91 -16.68
CA LEU A 141 -1.11 3.33 -16.34
C LEU A 141 -2.44 3.92 -16.82
N ALA A 142 -2.85 3.63 -18.06
CA ALA A 142 -4.15 4.04 -18.58
C ALA A 142 -5.29 3.51 -17.72
N THR A 143 -5.23 2.23 -17.32
CA THR A 143 -6.23 1.63 -16.42
C THR A 143 -6.27 2.35 -15.08
N VAL A 144 -5.12 2.58 -14.45
CA VAL A 144 -5.03 3.28 -13.16
C VAL A 144 -5.60 4.70 -13.27
N LEU A 145 -5.21 5.46 -14.29
CA LEU A 145 -5.68 6.84 -14.45
C LEU A 145 -7.18 6.91 -14.76
N VAL A 146 -7.73 6.00 -15.56
CA VAL A 146 -9.16 5.91 -15.83
C VAL A 146 -9.94 5.65 -14.54
N TYR A 147 -9.51 4.68 -13.73
CA TYR A 147 -10.23 4.31 -12.50
C TYR A 147 -10.00 5.31 -11.36
N LEU A 148 -8.82 5.92 -11.23
CA LEU A 148 -8.67 7.01 -10.27
C LEU A 148 -9.49 8.23 -10.67
N GLY A 149 -9.69 8.46 -11.98
CA GLY A 149 -10.49 9.56 -12.50
C GLY A 149 -11.99 9.48 -12.20
N ILE A 150 -12.52 8.30 -11.86
CA ILE A 150 -13.94 8.13 -11.47
C ILE A 150 -14.18 8.43 -9.99
N ILE A 151 -13.14 8.59 -9.17
CA ILE A 151 -13.28 8.86 -7.73
C ILE A 151 -13.78 10.30 -7.56
N PRO A 152 -14.94 10.52 -6.92
CA PRO A 152 -15.46 11.87 -6.71
C PRO A 152 -14.48 12.68 -5.84
N PRO A 153 -14.14 13.93 -6.19
CA PRO A 153 -13.25 14.76 -5.38
C PRO A 153 -13.72 14.93 -3.93
N THR A 154 -15.04 14.84 -3.70
CA THR A 154 -15.69 14.96 -2.40
C THR A 154 -15.54 13.72 -1.51
N SER A 155 -15.37 12.52 -2.08
CA SER A 155 -15.20 11.26 -1.32
C SER A 155 -13.91 11.22 -0.50
N VAL A 156 -12.85 11.87 -1.01
CA VAL A 156 -11.58 12.01 -0.28
C VAL A 156 -11.70 13.02 0.85
N ALA A 157 -12.54 14.06 0.72
CA ALA A 157 -12.69 15.12 1.71
C ALA A 157 -13.68 14.78 2.83
N SER A 158 -14.70 13.97 2.56
CA SER A 158 -15.74 13.60 3.53
C SER A 158 -15.25 12.69 4.66
N ASP A 159 -14.16 11.94 4.45
CA ASP A 159 -13.49 11.17 5.51
C ASP A 159 -12.54 12.02 6.37
N PHE A 160 -12.11 13.20 5.90
CA PHE A 160 -11.27 14.13 6.68
C PHE A 160 -12.08 15.17 7.47
N SER A 161 -13.29 15.48 7.02
CA SER A 161 -14.24 16.30 7.76
C SER A 161 -15.59 15.60 7.69
N GLY A 162 -16.09 15.09 8.82
CA GLY A 162 -17.34 14.33 8.93
C GLY A 162 -18.61 15.12 8.56
N ALA A 163 -18.72 15.51 7.29
CA ALA A 163 -19.86 16.22 6.72
C ALA A 163 -20.22 15.59 5.37
N ALA A 164 -21.23 14.73 5.40
CA ALA A 164 -21.84 14.16 4.21
C ALA A 164 -22.61 15.24 3.43
N LEU A 165 -22.21 15.50 2.19
CA LEU A 165 -23.02 16.20 1.20
C LEU A 165 -23.23 15.27 0.01
N GLY A 166 -24.35 14.56 0.03
CA GLY A 166 -24.84 13.78 -1.10
C GLY A 166 -25.54 14.70 -2.12
N VAL A 167 -25.30 14.44 -3.40
CA VAL A 167 -26.07 15.03 -4.51
C VAL A 167 -26.55 13.90 -5.43
N ASP A 168 -27.85 13.93 -5.74
CA ASP A 168 -28.65 13.02 -6.57
C ASP A 168 -27.97 12.67 -7.91
N GLY A 169 -28.03 11.45 -8.48
CA GLY A 169 -28.95 10.34 -8.28
C GLY A 169 -29.85 10.14 -9.51
N LEU A 170 -29.27 9.74 -10.68
CA LEU A 170 -29.90 8.94 -11.77
C LEU A 170 -29.05 8.78 -13.06
N PRO A 171 -28.09 9.67 -13.43
CA PRO A 171 -27.10 9.39 -14.49
C PRO A 171 -25.94 8.49 -14.03
N ALA A 172 -25.71 8.40 -12.72
CA ALA A 172 -24.61 7.65 -12.11
C ALA A 172 -24.81 6.12 -12.11
N ALA A 173 -26.05 5.62 -12.07
CA ALA A 173 -26.33 4.18 -11.92
C ALA A 173 -26.05 3.34 -13.18
N VAL A 174 -26.19 3.92 -14.38
CA VAL A 174 -25.83 3.24 -15.64
C VAL A 174 -24.31 3.24 -15.84
N ALA A 175 -23.65 4.35 -15.49
CA ALA A 175 -22.20 4.47 -15.49
C ALA A 175 -21.54 3.47 -14.50
N ASP A 176 -22.17 3.24 -13.35
CA ASP A 176 -21.75 2.28 -12.32
C ASP A 176 -21.65 0.84 -12.88
N THR A 177 -22.74 0.30 -13.44
CA THR A 177 -22.75 -1.12 -13.85
C THR A 177 -21.83 -1.45 -15.04
N LEU A 178 -21.67 -0.54 -16.01
CA LEU A 178 -20.77 -0.75 -17.15
C LEU A 178 -19.31 -0.64 -16.72
N MET A 179 -18.96 0.38 -15.91
CA MET A 179 -17.60 0.53 -15.38
C MET A 179 -17.23 -0.65 -14.50
N LEU A 180 -18.14 -1.13 -13.65
CA LEU A 180 -17.92 -2.33 -12.85
C LEU A 180 -17.62 -3.56 -13.73
N ARG A 181 -18.40 -3.81 -14.79
CA ARG A 181 -18.18 -4.94 -15.71
C ARG A 181 -16.85 -4.84 -16.45
N ILE A 182 -16.51 -3.64 -16.94
CA ILE A 182 -15.21 -3.37 -17.57
C ILE A 182 -14.08 -3.60 -16.57
N GLY A 183 -14.25 -3.16 -15.32
CA GLY A 183 -13.27 -3.31 -14.24
C GLY A 183 -13.01 -4.76 -13.90
N ILE A 184 -14.07 -5.58 -13.80
CA ILE A 184 -13.96 -7.03 -13.63
C ILE A 184 -13.20 -7.63 -14.81
N PHE A 185 -13.58 -7.29 -16.06
CA PHE A 185 -12.92 -7.80 -17.25
C PHE A 185 -11.42 -7.45 -17.28
N LEU A 186 -11.07 -6.18 -17.11
CA LEU A 186 -9.68 -5.71 -17.11
C LEU A 186 -8.90 -6.31 -15.93
N GLY A 187 -9.48 -6.35 -14.74
CA GLY A 187 -8.89 -6.99 -13.56
C GLY A 187 -8.53 -8.45 -13.83
N LEU A 188 -9.47 -9.23 -14.40
CA LEU A 188 -9.22 -10.62 -14.78
C LEU A 188 -8.14 -10.74 -15.86
N VAL A 189 -8.13 -9.86 -16.86
CA VAL A 189 -7.11 -9.83 -17.91
C VAL A 189 -5.72 -9.58 -17.32
N PHE A 190 -5.56 -8.57 -16.44
CA PHE A 190 -4.29 -8.27 -15.80
C PHE A 190 -3.81 -9.40 -14.89
N ILE A 191 -4.72 -10.00 -14.09
CA ILE A 191 -4.38 -11.13 -13.21
C ILE A 191 -3.94 -12.34 -14.04
N ALA A 192 -4.75 -12.77 -15.01
CA ALA A 192 -4.49 -13.96 -15.80
C ALA A 192 -3.24 -13.80 -16.67
N ALA A 193 -3.16 -12.73 -17.47
CA ALA A 193 -2.01 -12.49 -18.34
C ALA A 193 -0.75 -12.20 -17.53
N GLY A 194 -0.86 -11.40 -16.46
CA GLY A 194 0.28 -10.96 -15.68
C GLY A 194 0.89 -12.07 -14.82
N PHE A 195 0.10 -12.89 -14.13
CA PHE A 195 0.68 -14.03 -13.42
C PHE A 195 1.20 -15.11 -14.38
N TRP A 196 0.52 -15.36 -15.50
CA TRP A 196 1.01 -16.31 -16.50
C TRP A 196 2.35 -15.87 -17.09
N ALA A 197 2.47 -14.59 -17.48
CA ALA A 197 3.71 -14.02 -17.99
C ALA A 197 4.80 -13.98 -16.92
N ALA A 198 4.45 -13.58 -15.69
CA ALA A 198 5.39 -13.56 -14.58
C ALA A 198 6.00 -14.94 -14.33
N ARG A 199 5.19 -16.01 -14.31
CA ARG A 199 5.69 -17.38 -14.20
C ARG A 199 6.53 -17.78 -15.40
N LYS A 200 6.08 -17.49 -16.63
CA LYS A 200 6.82 -17.79 -17.87
C LYS A 200 8.23 -17.17 -17.87
N PHE A 201 8.38 -15.97 -17.33
CA PHE A 201 9.66 -15.24 -17.30
C PHE A 201 10.43 -15.36 -15.98
N ALA A 202 9.90 -16.08 -14.97
CA ALA A 202 10.46 -16.16 -13.63
C ALA A 202 11.94 -16.60 -13.62
N ALA A 203 12.31 -17.57 -14.48
CA ALA A 203 13.68 -18.07 -14.57
C ALA A 203 14.59 -17.25 -15.50
N SER A 204 14.04 -16.58 -16.51
CA SER A 204 14.81 -16.04 -17.65
C SER A 204 14.93 -14.52 -17.67
N ALA A 205 13.99 -13.80 -17.06
CA ALA A 205 13.98 -12.34 -17.10
C ALA A 205 13.26 -11.72 -15.88
N HIS A 206 14.00 -11.63 -14.77
CA HIS A 206 13.51 -11.14 -13.46
C HIS A 206 12.74 -9.81 -13.54
N ILE A 207 13.26 -8.82 -14.27
CA ILE A 207 12.61 -7.50 -14.40
C ILE A 207 11.26 -7.63 -15.10
N ARG A 208 11.18 -8.39 -16.20
CA ARG A 208 9.92 -8.60 -16.92
C ARG A 208 8.93 -9.37 -16.07
N ALA A 209 9.38 -10.42 -15.40
CA ALA A 209 8.52 -11.19 -14.49
C ALA A 209 7.95 -10.28 -13.39
N ALA A 210 8.78 -9.41 -12.83
CA ALA A 210 8.38 -8.45 -11.81
C ALA A 210 7.39 -7.40 -12.34
N SER A 211 7.62 -6.81 -13.52
CA SER A 211 6.69 -5.85 -14.14
C SER A 211 5.32 -6.46 -14.42
N TRP A 212 5.27 -7.71 -14.90
CA TRP A 212 4.02 -8.43 -15.11
C TRP A 212 3.29 -8.73 -13.80
N ALA A 213 4.00 -9.20 -12.77
CA ALA A 213 3.42 -9.43 -11.46
C ALA A 213 2.93 -8.13 -10.80
N ALA A 214 3.67 -7.02 -10.97
CA ALA A 214 3.29 -5.71 -10.44
C ALA A 214 1.96 -5.24 -11.03
N TRP A 215 1.80 -5.26 -12.37
CA TRP A 215 0.53 -4.84 -12.98
C TRP A 215 -0.61 -5.83 -12.78
N ALA A 216 -0.33 -7.13 -12.61
CA ALA A 216 -1.31 -8.14 -12.21
C ALA A 216 -1.94 -7.86 -10.84
N VAL A 217 -1.27 -7.04 -10.02
CA VAL A 217 -1.70 -6.66 -8.67
C VAL A 217 -2.23 -5.24 -8.64
N VAL A 218 -1.46 -4.27 -9.15
CA VAL A 218 -1.79 -2.84 -9.07
C VAL A 218 -3.09 -2.53 -9.80
N ALA A 219 -3.28 -3.02 -11.02
CA ALA A 219 -4.48 -2.72 -11.81
C ALA A 219 -5.77 -3.20 -11.12
N PRO A 220 -5.93 -4.48 -10.74
CA PRO A 220 -7.14 -4.93 -10.05
C PRO A 220 -7.33 -4.30 -8.65
N LEU A 221 -6.25 -3.98 -7.92
CA LEU A 221 -6.38 -3.28 -6.64
C LEU A 221 -6.90 -1.86 -6.80
N VAL A 222 -6.39 -1.10 -7.78
CA VAL A 222 -6.86 0.25 -8.07
C VAL A 222 -8.29 0.23 -8.60
N ILE A 223 -8.64 -0.71 -9.47
CA ILE A 223 -10.02 -0.91 -9.93
C ILE A 223 -10.95 -1.14 -8.73
N LEU A 224 -10.58 -2.07 -7.84
CA LEU A 224 -11.38 -2.38 -6.66
C LEU A 224 -11.54 -1.17 -5.74
N LEU A 225 -10.43 -0.48 -5.43
CA LEU A 225 -10.42 0.70 -4.57
C LEU A 225 -11.29 1.82 -5.16
N ALA A 226 -11.12 2.13 -6.45
CA ALA A 226 -11.88 3.17 -7.11
C ALA A 226 -13.37 2.84 -7.15
N LEU A 227 -13.75 1.62 -7.53
CA LEU A 227 -15.15 1.22 -7.56
C LEU A 227 -15.79 1.28 -6.16
N TRP A 228 -15.08 0.85 -5.11
CA TRP A 228 -15.57 0.96 -3.74
C TRP A 228 -15.71 2.42 -3.29
N LEU A 229 -14.73 3.28 -3.56
CA LEU A 229 -14.80 4.69 -3.18
C LEU A 229 -15.87 5.48 -3.95
N THR A 230 -16.15 5.09 -5.19
CA THR A 230 -17.14 5.77 -6.04
C THR A 230 -18.56 5.24 -5.83
N PHE A 231 -18.74 3.92 -5.69
CA PHE A 231 -20.04 3.26 -5.73
C PHE A 231 -20.35 2.38 -4.51
N GLY A 232 -19.37 2.11 -3.66
CA GLY A 232 -19.52 1.24 -2.49
C GLY A 232 -20.00 1.97 -1.24
N ASN A 233 -20.34 1.20 -0.21
CA ASN A 233 -20.63 1.75 1.12
C ASN A 233 -19.32 1.94 1.89
N LEU A 234 -18.99 3.18 2.27
CA LEU A 234 -17.75 3.50 2.98
C LEU A 234 -17.77 3.08 4.46
N ASP A 235 -18.95 2.99 5.07
CA ASP A 235 -19.06 2.54 6.47
C ASP A 235 -18.80 1.04 6.59
N ARG A 236 -19.49 0.25 5.74
CA ARG A 236 -19.32 -1.21 5.71
C ARG A 236 -19.86 -1.81 4.41
N ASP A 237 -18.99 -2.54 3.71
CA ASP A 237 -19.33 -3.18 2.44
C ASP A 237 -18.78 -4.61 2.36
N PHE A 238 -19.65 -5.57 2.68
CA PHE A 238 -19.28 -6.99 2.66
C PHE A 238 -19.05 -7.53 1.25
N VAL A 239 -19.64 -6.92 0.22
CA VAL A 239 -19.48 -7.39 -1.17
C VAL A 239 -18.08 -7.04 -1.65
N TYR A 240 -17.68 -5.77 -1.51
CA TYR A 240 -16.33 -5.34 -1.86
C TYR A 240 -15.27 -6.01 -0.96
N ALA A 241 -15.56 -6.23 0.32
CA ALA A 241 -14.70 -7.01 1.19
C ALA A 241 -14.52 -8.47 0.73
N ALA A 242 -15.59 -9.14 0.29
CA ALA A 242 -15.49 -10.50 -0.23
C ALA A 242 -14.64 -10.56 -1.53
N ILE A 243 -14.75 -9.55 -2.39
CA ILE A 243 -13.91 -9.43 -3.59
C ILE A 243 -12.45 -9.18 -3.19
N ALA A 244 -12.19 -8.29 -2.22
CA ALA A 244 -10.85 -8.08 -1.67
C ALA A 244 -10.26 -9.38 -1.10
N ALA A 245 -11.05 -10.15 -0.35
CA ALA A 245 -10.65 -11.47 0.16
C ALA A 245 -10.32 -12.46 -0.97
N LEU A 246 -11.11 -12.46 -2.05
CA LEU A 246 -10.82 -13.26 -3.24
C LEU A 246 -9.49 -12.85 -3.88
N LEU A 247 -9.19 -11.55 -3.94
CA LEU A 247 -7.89 -11.06 -4.43
C LEU A 247 -6.74 -11.47 -3.51
N VAL A 248 -6.91 -11.48 -2.18
CA VAL A 248 -5.90 -12.03 -1.25
C VAL A 248 -5.55 -13.46 -1.64
N ALA A 249 -6.56 -14.32 -1.81
CA ALA A 249 -6.37 -15.71 -2.19
C ALA A 249 -5.73 -15.85 -3.58
N ALA A 250 -6.22 -15.10 -4.57
CA ALA A 250 -5.72 -15.13 -5.94
C ALA A 250 -4.25 -14.68 -6.02
N PHE A 251 -3.88 -13.61 -5.33
CA PHE A 251 -2.51 -13.09 -5.31
C PHE A 251 -1.56 -13.97 -4.51
N ALA A 252 -1.99 -14.54 -3.38
CA ALA A 252 -1.20 -15.49 -2.62
C ALA A 252 -0.94 -16.78 -3.42
N ALA A 253 -1.98 -17.34 -4.04
CA ALA A 253 -1.86 -18.51 -4.92
C ALA A 253 -1.01 -18.20 -6.16
N GLY A 254 -1.18 -17.03 -6.77
CA GLY A 254 -0.37 -16.54 -7.88
C GLY A 254 1.11 -16.41 -7.51
N GLY A 255 1.42 -15.86 -6.33
CA GLY A 255 2.77 -15.77 -5.80
C GLY A 255 3.44 -17.13 -5.62
N GLU A 256 2.75 -18.10 -5.00
CA GLU A 256 3.22 -19.48 -4.87
C GLU A 256 3.39 -20.16 -6.24
N TRP A 257 2.47 -19.92 -7.17
CA TRP A 257 2.55 -20.45 -8.53
C TRP A 257 3.75 -19.87 -9.30
N ILE A 258 4.03 -18.57 -9.18
CA ILE A 258 5.22 -17.95 -9.78
C ILE A 258 6.50 -18.49 -9.13
N ALA A 259 6.53 -18.60 -7.80
CA ALA A 259 7.68 -19.05 -7.04
C ALA A 259 8.16 -20.45 -7.45
N ARG A 260 7.23 -21.35 -7.80
CA ARG A 260 7.56 -22.70 -8.33
C ARG A 260 8.25 -22.68 -9.70
N GLY A 261 8.13 -21.59 -10.46
CA GLY A 261 8.78 -21.40 -11.76
C GLY A 261 10.15 -20.71 -11.68
N GLU A 262 10.59 -20.27 -10.50
CA GLU A 262 11.90 -19.66 -10.30
C GLU A 262 13.04 -20.68 -10.45
N GLN A 263 14.26 -20.19 -10.74
CA GLN A 263 15.47 -21.01 -10.77
C GLN A 263 16.55 -20.40 -9.87
N PRO A 264 16.87 -21.03 -8.72
CA PRO A 264 16.22 -22.22 -8.15
C PRO A 264 14.79 -21.92 -7.64
N PRO A 265 13.92 -22.95 -7.54
CA PRO A 265 12.51 -22.77 -7.19
C PRO A 265 12.33 -22.27 -5.75
N LEU A 266 11.22 -21.57 -5.52
CA LEU A 266 10.76 -21.11 -4.20
C LEU A 266 11.75 -20.17 -3.50
N ARG A 267 12.41 -19.26 -4.23
CA ARG A 267 13.27 -18.24 -3.63
C ARG A 267 12.50 -16.99 -3.19
N GLY A 268 11.37 -16.70 -3.81
CA GLY A 268 10.58 -15.51 -3.49
C GLY A 268 11.22 -14.25 -4.05
N GLY A 269 11.56 -14.25 -5.34
CA GLY A 269 12.10 -13.10 -6.05
C GLY A 269 11.11 -11.93 -6.17
N ALA A 270 11.48 -10.92 -6.95
CA ALA A 270 10.71 -9.67 -7.06
C ALA A 270 9.26 -9.90 -7.53
N ALA A 271 9.03 -10.81 -8.48
CA ALA A 271 7.68 -11.12 -8.98
C ALA A 271 6.78 -11.73 -7.88
N VAL A 272 7.33 -12.67 -7.10
CA VAL A 272 6.63 -13.26 -5.94
C VAL A 272 6.38 -12.19 -4.87
N SER A 273 7.35 -11.31 -4.65
CA SER A 273 7.22 -10.18 -3.72
C SER A 273 6.08 -9.24 -4.10
N PHE A 274 5.92 -8.91 -5.38
CA PHE A 274 4.79 -8.11 -5.86
C PHE A 274 3.46 -8.81 -5.63
N ALA A 275 3.36 -10.11 -5.93
CA ALA A 275 2.13 -10.88 -5.70
C ALA A 275 1.77 -10.93 -4.21
N LEU A 276 2.70 -11.30 -3.34
CA LEU A 276 2.44 -11.39 -1.89
C LEU A 276 2.23 -10.03 -1.22
N GLY A 277 2.96 -9.00 -1.66
CA GLY A 277 2.71 -7.61 -1.24
C GLY A 277 1.33 -7.13 -1.68
N GLY A 278 0.90 -7.50 -2.89
CA GLY A 278 -0.45 -7.30 -3.39
C GLY A 278 -1.51 -7.97 -2.51
N ALA A 279 -1.27 -9.21 -2.12
CA ALA A 279 -2.15 -9.94 -1.20
C ALA A 279 -2.28 -9.22 0.15
N ALA A 280 -1.19 -8.63 0.65
CA ALA A 280 -1.22 -7.84 1.88
C ALA A 280 -2.05 -6.55 1.74
N VAL A 281 -1.91 -5.84 0.62
CA VAL A 281 -2.72 -4.64 0.34
C VAL A 281 -4.20 -5.01 0.13
N ALA A 282 -4.49 -6.12 -0.55
CA ALA A 282 -5.85 -6.65 -0.66
C ALA A 282 -6.45 -6.99 0.72
N ALA A 283 -5.65 -7.56 1.62
CA ALA A 283 -6.08 -7.88 2.98
C ALA A 283 -6.33 -6.61 3.80
N LEU A 284 -5.51 -5.57 3.63
CA LEU A 284 -5.75 -4.25 4.21
C LEU A 284 -7.11 -3.69 3.74
N LEU A 285 -7.35 -3.64 2.43
CA LEU A 285 -8.62 -3.16 1.86
C LEU A 285 -9.81 -3.99 2.36
N MET A 286 -9.68 -5.32 2.38
CA MET A 286 -10.69 -6.22 2.93
C MET A 286 -11.06 -5.84 4.36
N LEU A 287 -10.08 -5.56 5.22
CA LEU A 287 -10.35 -5.18 6.61
C LEU A 287 -11.07 -3.83 6.70
N TYR A 288 -10.66 -2.84 5.91
CA TYR A 288 -11.32 -1.53 5.86
C TYR A 288 -12.76 -1.61 5.34
N MET A 289 -13.02 -2.44 4.32
CA MET A 289 -14.36 -2.63 3.77
C MET A 289 -15.26 -3.45 4.70
N ALA A 290 -14.69 -4.42 5.43
CA ALA A 290 -15.47 -5.39 6.20
C ALA A 290 -15.75 -4.98 7.65
N PHE A 291 -14.99 -4.05 8.24
CA PHE A 291 -15.02 -3.79 9.68
C PHE A 291 -14.96 -2.29 9.99
N GLY A 292 -15.63 -1.89 11.09
CA GLY A 292 -15.52 -0.53 11.61
C GLY A 292 -14.16 -0.25 12.26
N SER A 293 -13.88 1.03 12.52
CA SER A 293 -12.57 1.56 12.92
C SER A 293 -11.86 0.75 14.02
N GLY A 294 -12.55 0.41 15.11
CA GLY A 294 -11.95 -0.32 16.23
C GLY A 294 -11.49 -1.73 15.86
N TRP A 295 -12.37 -2.49 15.23
CA TRP A 295 -12.06 -3.85 14.76
C TRP A 295 -10.95 -3.84 13.72
N THR A 296 -10.96 -2.88 12.80
CA THR A 296 -9.93 -2.75 11.76
C THR A 296 -8.54 -2.57 12.37
N THR A 297 -8.36 -1.72 13.38
CA THR A 297 -7.06 -1.54 14.05
C THR A 297 -6.55 -2.85 14.67
N MET A 298 -7.41 -3.55 15.42
CA MET A 298 -7.03 -4.79 16.10
C MET A 298 -6.71 -5.91 15.11
N LEU A 299 -7.58 -6.10 14.11
CA LEU A 299 -7.41 -7.14 13.09
C LEU A 299 -6.19 -6.86 12.21
N LEU A 300 -5.89 -5.59 11.93
CA LEU A 300 -4.70 -5.20 11.19
C LEU A 300 -3.42 -5.51 11.97
N GLY A 301 -3.40 -5.25 13.28
CA GLY A 301 -2.31 -5.68 14.15
C GLY A 301 -2.16 -7.20 14.17
N ALA A 302 -3.26 -7.93 14.35
CA ALA A 302 -3.30 -9.39 14.33
C ALA A 302 -2.89 -9.98 12.96
N ALA A 303 -3.17 -9.29 11.85
CA ALA A 303 -2.82 -9.74 10.51
C ALA A 303 -1.31 -9.90 10.29
N ALA A 304 -0.46 -9.22 11.10
CA ALA A 304 0.99 -9.41 11.08
C ALA A 304 1.42 -10.85 11.42
N ILE A 305 0.58 -11.60 12.13
CA ILE A 305 0.85 -12.99 12.54
C ILE A 305 0.90 -13.93 11.33
N VAL A 306 0.02 -13.74 10.35
CA VAL A 306 -0.15 -14.63 9.20
C VAL A 306 1.14 -14.74 8.35
N PRO A 307 1.72 -13.63 7.83
CA PRO A 307 2.94 -13.70 7.06
C PRO A 307 4.15 -14.13 7.92
N ALA A 308 4.17 -13.82 9.21
CA ALA A 308 5.20 -14.33 10.13
C ALA A 308 5.11 -15.85 10.30
N LEU A 309 3.92 -16.44 10.43
CA LEU A 309 3.76 -17.90 10.48
C LEU A 309 4.11 -18.57 9.15
N ALA A 310 3.79 -17.91 8.03
CA ALA A 310 4.10 -18.41 6.70
C ALA A 310 5.61 -18.68 6.49
N THR A 311 6.49 -17.99 7.24
CA THR A 311 7.94 -18.22 7.17
C THR A 311 8.38 -19.60 7.64
N ARG A 312 7.52 -20.35 8.36
CA ARG A 312 7.80 -21.75 8.73
C ARG A 312 7.87 -22.68 7.53
N TRP A 313 7.08 -22.39 6.50
CA TRP A 313 6.95 -23.24 5.31
C TRP A 313 7.63 -22.64 4.09
N ARG A 314 7.84 -21.32 4.06
CA ARG A 314 8.43 -20.60 2.92
C ARG A 314 9.46 -19.58 3.38
N ALA A 315 10.69 -19.66 2.88
CA ALA A 315 11.75 -18.72 3.20
C ALA A 315 11.70 -17.42 2.35
N TYR A 316 10.51 -16.98 1.94
CA TYR A 316 10.36 -15.80 1.09
C TYR A 316 10.72 -14.52 1.86
N PRO A 317 11.69 -13.71 1.39
CA PRO A 317 12.14 -12.52 2.12
C PRO A 317 11.04 -11.50 2.41
N VAL A 318 10.05 -11.39 1.50
CA VAL A 318 8.95 -10.43 1.59
C VAL A 318 8.00 -10.68 2.77
N LEU A 319 7.86 -11.91 3.25
CA LEU A 319 6.90 -12.26 4.31
C LEU A 319 7.18 -11.52 5.62
N GLY A 320 8.45 -11.44 6.01
CA GLY A 320 8.84 -10.64 7.17
C GLY A 320 8.45 -9.16 6.99
N TRP A 321 8.71 -8.59 5.81
CA TRP A 321 8.39 -7.19 5.52
C TRP A 321 6.89 -6.91 5.43
N ILE A 322 6.07 -7.88 5.00
CA ILE A 322 4.60 -7.75 5.05
C ILE A 322 4.13 -7.61 6.51
N SER A 323 4.73 -8.37 7.44
CA SER A 323 4.44 -8.24 8.87
C SER A 323 4.75 -6.82 9.37
N VAL A 324 5.85 -6.23 8.91
CA VAL A 324 6.24 -4.84 9.22
C VAL A 324 5.27 -3.84 8.60
N GLY A 325 4.76 -4.11 7.40
CA GLY A 325 3.71 -3.31 6.77
C GLY A 325 2.46 -3.16 7.64
N ALA A 326 2.08 -4.21 8.37
CA ALA A 326 0.99 -4.14 9.33
C ALA A 326 1.31 -3.20 10.51
N VAL A 327 2.54 -3.19 11.03
CA VAL A 327 2.98 -2.23 12.06
C VAL A 327 2.81 -0.79 11.56
N ILE A 328 3.29 -0.51 10.34
CA ILE A 328 3.17 0.82 9.72
C ILE A 328 1.71 1.21 9.54
N ALA A 329 0.87 0.29 9.08
CA ALA A 329 -0.53 0.55 8.84
C ALA A 329 -1.32 0.80 10.14
N VAL A 330 -1.03 0.08 11.23
CA VAL A 330 -1.61 0.38 12.56
C VAL A 330 -1.07 1.71 13.09
N LEU A 331 0.24 1.97 13.01
CA LEU A 331 0.82 3.24 13.45
C LEU A 331 0.24 4.43 12.69
N GLY A 332 0.01 4.29 11.39
CA GLY A 332 -0.59 5.32 10.55
C GLY A 332 -1.98 5.72 11.00
N ARG A 333 -2.72 4.86 11.73
CA ARG A 333 -4.07 5.16 12.23
C ARG A 333 -4.07 6.01 13.51
N VAL A 334 -3.05 5.84 14.35
CA VAL A 334 -2.98 6.46 15.69
C VAL A 334 -3.05 8.01 15.65
N PRO A 335 -2.37 8.73 14.74
CA PRO A 335 -2.46 10.19 14.69
C PRO A 335 -3.82 10.74 14.27
N PHE A 336 -4.62 9.98 13.50
CA PHE A 336 -5.92 10.45 13.01
C PHE A 336 -7.01 10.28 14.05
N ASP A 337 -7.05 9.11 14.72
CA ASP A 337 -7.96 8.85 15.82
C ASP A 337 -7.25 8.05 16.92
N PRO A 338 -6.72 8.72 17.96
CA PRO A 338 -6.10 8.07 19.10
C PRO A 338 -7.06 7.20 19.91
N THR A 339 -8.38 7.45 19.83
CA THR A 339 -9.39 6.67 20.56
C THR A 339 -9.69 5.33 19.90
N ILE A 340 -9.24 5.13 18.65
CA ILE A 340 -9.39 3.92 17.83
C ILE A 340 -10.84 3.65 17.38
N VAL A 341 -11.84 3.97 18.21
CA VAL A 341 -13.27 3.73 17.96
C VAL A 341 -14.10 5.00 17.80
N GLY A 342 -13.51 6.19 17.93
CA GLY A 342 -14.24 7.45 18.12
C GLY A 342 -14.50 7.75 19.60
N ALA A 343 -14.48 9.03 19.96
CA ALA A 343 -14.63 9.48 21.34
C ALA A 343 -16.02 9.12 21.92
N GLU A 344 -17.06 9.13 21.09
CA GLU A 344 -18.43 8.82 21.49
C GLU A 344 -18.66 7.35 21.83
N PHE A 345 -17.82 6.43 21.33
CA PHE A 345 -17.91 4.99 21.59
C PHE A 345 -16.94 4.51 22.69
N LEU A 346 -16.14 5.44 23.25
CA LEU A 346 -15.16 5.11 24.26
C LEU A 346 -15.81 5.06 25.66
N SER A 347 -15.73 3.90 26.31
CA SER A 347 -16.16 3.72 27.70
C SER A 347 -15.27 4.52 28.65
N THR A 348 -15.85 5.07 29.72
CA THR A 348 -15.12 5.75 30.81
C THR A 348 -14.42 4.80 31.77
N THR A 349 -14.56 3.48 31.58
CA THR A 349 -13.86 2.50 32.41
C THR A 349 -12.34 2.63 32.21
N PRO A 350 -11.54 2.81 33.28
CA PRO A 350 -10.14 3.20 33.14
C PRO A 350 -9.23 2.26 32.33
N VAL A 351 -9.43 0.94 32.48
CA VAL A 351 -8.54 -0.09 31.90
C VAL A 351 -9.25 -0.98 30.89
N PHE A 352 -10.46 -1.43 31.20
CA PHE A 352 -11.21 -2.38 30.36
C PHE A 352 -12.11 -1.68 29.34
N ASN A 353 -11.50 -0.81 28.53
CA ASN A 353 -12.14 -0.08 27.44
C ASN A 353 -11.51 -0.46 26.09
N TRP A 354 -11.94 0.20 24.99
CA TRP A 354 -11.45 -0.05 23.62
C TRP A 354 -9.97 0.25 23.36
N LEU A 355 -9.33 1.08 24.20
CA LEU A 355 -7.91 1.41 24.07
C LEU A 355 -7.03 0.19 24.41
N LEU A 356 -7.41 -0.59 25.43
CA LEU A 356 -6.65 -1.77 25.83
C LEU A 356 -6.52 -2.80 24.69
N PRO A 357 -7.60 -3.29 24.07
CA PRO A 357 -7.47 -4.19 22.93
C PRO A 357 -7.00 -3.46 21.66
N GLY A 358 -7.35 -2.18 21.49
CA GLY A 358 -6.94 -1.36 20.33
C GLY A 358 -5.42 -1.20 20.18
N TYR A 359 -4.70 -1.03 21.28
CA TYR A 359 -3.22 -0.93 21.28
C TYR A 359 -2.53 -2.21 21.75
N GLY A 360 -3.14 -2.93 22.69
CA GLY A 360 -2.57 -4.14 23.28
C GLY A 360 -2.58 -5.36 22.35
N VAL A 361 -3.63 -5.54 21.54
CA VAL A 361 -3.66 -6.63 20.53
C VAL A 361 -2.53 -6.45 19.50
N PRO A 362 -2.32 -5.26 18.89
CA PRO A 362 -1.14 -5.01 18.08
C PRO A 362 0.18 -5.30 18.80
N ALA A 363 0.34 -4.84 20.05
CA ALA A 363 1.57 -5.08 20.83
C ALA A 363 1.90 -6.59 20.95
N LEU A 364 0.91 -7.40 21.32
CA LEU A 364 1.05 -8.84 21.46
C LEU A 364 1.27 -9.53 20.11
N ALA A 365 0.53 -9.14 19.08
CA ALA A 365 0.66 -9.69 17.74
C ALA A 365 2.05 -9.42 17.14
N PHE A 366 2.59 -8.22 17.34
CA PHE A 366 3.93 -7.85 16.87
C PHE A 366 5.01 -8.59 17.67
N GLY A 367 4.83 -8.75 18.98
CA GLY A 367 5.73 -9.57 19.80
C GLY A 367 5.74 -11.04 19.36
N PHE A 368 4.57 -11.61 19.06
CA PHE A 368 4.47 -12.96 18.52
C PHE A 368 5.14 -13.08 17.15
N ALA A 369 4.90 -12.13 16.24
CA ALA A 369 5.53 -12.09 14.93
C ALA A 369 7.05 -11.99 15.03
N ALA A 370 7.58 -11.14 15.93
CA ALA A 370 9.00 -11.05 16.23
C ALA A 370 9.59 -12.38 16.70
N TRP A 371 8.95 -13.03 17.68
CA TRP A 371 9.34 -14.34 18.19
C TRP A 371 9.37 -15.40 17.07
N GLN A 372 8.36 -15.40 16.21
CA GLN A 372 8.25 -16.35 15.11
C GLN A 372 9.33 -16.10 14.03
N LEU A 373 9.59 -14.83 13.70
CA LEU A 373 10.64 -14.46 12.75
C LEU A 373 12.04 -14.79 13.30
N ALA A 374 12.27 -14.64 14.60
CA ALA A 374 13.52 -15.04 15.26
C ALA A 374 13.84 -16.53 15.09
N ARG A 375 12.81 -17.39 15.05
CA ARG A 375 12.95 -18.85 14.86
C ARG A 375 13.11 -19.30 13.42
N THR A 376 12.90 -18.43 12.45
CA THR A 376 12.84 -18.79 11.03
C THR A 376 13.86 -18.04 10.20
N THR A 377 13.67 -16.74 10.02
CA THR A 377 14.53 -15.91 9.15
C THR A 377 15.59 -15.15 9.93
N ASN A 378 15.29 -14.81 11.18
CA ASN A 378 16.13 -13.99 12.07
C ASN A 378 16.69 -12.72 11.42
N GLY A 379 15.94 -12.15 10.46
CA GLY A 379 16.37 -11.00 9.65
C GLY A 379 15.92 -9.65 10.19
N ARG A 380 16.23 -8.58 9.45
CA ARG A 380 15.81 -7.20 9.77
C ARG A 380 14.32 -7.02 10.11
N PRO A 381 13.35 -7.72 9.46
CA PRO A 381 11.96 -7.60 9.83
C PRO A 381 11.66 -7.97 11.28
N ARG A 382 12.38 -8.95 11.85
CA ARG A 382 12.25 -9.30 13.29
C ARG A 382 12.47 -8.08 14.17
N LEU A 383 13.53 -7.33 13.91
CA LEU A 383 13.91 -6.13 14.68
C LEU A 383 12.81 -5.06 14.61
N ALA A 384 12.26 -4.83 13.42
CA ALA A 384 11.14 -3.90 13.25
C ALA A 384 9.88 -4.37 14.02
N MET A 385 9.59 -5.68 14.03
CA MET A 385 8.49 -6.24 14.83
C MET A 385 8.74 -6.09 16.33
N GLU A 386 9.96 -6.30 16.83
CA GLU A 386 10.32 -6.07 18.24
C GLU A 386 10.13 -4.61 18.63
N ALA A 387 10.56 -3.68 17.77
CA ALA A 387 10.38 -2.25 17.97
C ALA A 387 8.88 -1.88 18.00
N GLY A 388 8.10 -2.40 17.05
CA GLY A 388 6.66 -2.22 17.00
C GLY A 388 5.97 -2.76 18.26
N ALA A 389 6.36 -3.94 18.72
CA ALA A 389 5.81 -4.54 19.94
C ALA A 389 6.09 -3.67 21.18
N ALA A 390 7.34 -3.24 21.36
CA ALA A 390 7.73 -2.38 22.48
C ALA A 390 7.03 -1.02 22.43
N LEU A 391 6.94 -0.41 21.24
CA LEU A 391 6.25 0.87 21.03
C LEU A 391 4.77 0.76 21.36
N PHE A 392 4.05 -0.22 20.81
CA PHE A 392 2.61 -0.37 21.09
C PHE A 392 2.35 -0.77 22.53
N ALA A 393 3.22 -1.56 23.18
CA ALA A 393 3.11 -1.83 24.60
C ALA A 393 3.20 -0.54 25.43
N LEU A 394 4.14 0.35 25.11
CA LEU A 394 4.27 1.65 25.77
C LEU A 394 3.09 2.57 25.49
N LEU A 395 2.66 2.66 24.23
CA LEU A 395 1.49 3.46 23.85
C LEU A 395 0.23 2.96 24.56
N THR A 396 0.04 1.64 24.70
CA THR A 396 -1.09 1.06 25.44
C THR A 396 -1.12 1.56 26.86
N VAL A 397 0.01 1.50 27.58
CA VAL A 397 0.07 1.95 28.97
C VAL A 397 -0.13 3.47 29.06
N ALA A 398 0.54 4.24 28.20
CA ALA A 398 0.46 5.70 28.21
C ALA A 398 -0.97 6.21 27.93
N ILE A 399 -1.64 5.67 26.91
CA ILE A 399 -3.00 6.11 26.56
C ILE A 399 -4.03 5.71 27.61
N LEU A 400 -3.88 4.55 28.25
CA LEU A 400 -4.74 4.12 29.36
C LEU A 400 -4.54 5.00 30.60
N VAL A 401 -3.30 5.39 30.91
CA VAL A 401 -3.02 6.35 31.99
C VAL A 401 -3.67 7.69 31.70
N ARG A 402 -3.49 8.24 30.49
CA ARG A 402 -4.13 9.49 30.09
C ARG A 402 -5.64 9.42 30.28
N HIS A 403 -6.25 8.38 29.72
CA HIS A 403 -7.69 8.16 29.82
C HIS A 403 -8.18 8.06 31.28
N ALA A 404 -7.46 7.30 32.11
CA ALA A 404 -7.82 7.09 33.51
C ALA A 404 -7.71 8.37 34.35
N MET A 405 -6.68 9.19 34.11
CA MET A 405 -6.45 10.44 34.86
C MET A 405 -7.44 11.54 34.51
N HIS A 406 -8.00 11.50 33.30
CA HIS A 406 -8.95 12.50 32.80
C HIS A 406 -10.40 12.03 32.84
N GLY A 407 -10.74 11.17 33.80
CA GLY A 407 -12.13 10.78 34.06
C GLY A 407 -12.79 9.94 32.96
N GLY A 408 -11.99 9.26 32.14
CA GLY A 408 -12.49 8.41 31.07
C GLY A 408 -12.66 9.11 29.72
N VAL A 409 -11.97 10.24 29.50
CA VAL A 409 -11.91 10.95 28.21
C VAL A 409 -10.45 11.16 27.83
N ILE A 410 -10.14 11.12 26.52
CA ILE A 410 -8.82 11.53 26.02
C ILE A 410 -8.81 13.07 25.96
N ASP A 411 -8.45 13.69 27.08
CA ASP A 411 -8.37 15.15 27.18
C ASP A 411 -7.21 15.71 26.33
N THR A 412 -7.42 16.90 25.75
CA THR A 412 -6.41 17.68 25.03
C THR A 412 -5.80 18.80 25.86
N GLY A 413 -6.18 18.91 27.14
CA GLY A 413 -5.66 19.88 28.08
C GLY A 413 -4.17 19.71 28.40
N ALA A 414 -3.66 20.67 29.18
CA ALA A 414 -2.27 20.70 29.59
C ALA A 414 -1.92 19.48 30.44
N ILE A 415 -0.75 18.89 30.19
CA ILE A 415 -0.23 17.77 30.97
C ILE A 415 0.11 18.26 32.38
N THR A 416 -0.47 17.61 33.39
CA THR A 416 -0.19 17.93 34.81
C THR A 416 1.12 17.30 35.27
N LEU A 417 1.72 17.81 36.35
CA LEU A 417 2.93 17.21 36.92
C LEU A 417 2.69 15.74 37.34
N ALA A 418 1.51 15.43 37.87
CA ALA A 418 1.14 14.07 38.25
C ALA A 418 1.13 13.12 37.05
N GLU A 419 0.55 13.56 35.93
CA GLU A 419 0.49 12.77 34.70
C GLU A 419 1.89 12.55 34.13
N GLN A 420 2.68 13.61 34.08
CA GLN A 420 4.05 13.55 33.58
C GLN A 420 4.96 12.67 34.45
N ALA A 421 4.77 12.66 35.76
CA ALA A 421 5.50 11.79 36.68
C ALA A 421 5.24 10.31 36.39
N ILE A 422 3.98 9.96 36.10
CA ILE A 422 3.61 8.59 35.74
C ILE A 422 4.24 8.21 34.38
N TYR A 423 4.22 9.10 33.38
CA TYR A 423 4.91 8.84 32.10
C TYR A 423 6.42 8.64 32.26
N THR A 424 7.06 9.39 33.14
CA THR A 424 8.48 9.18 33.46
C THR A 424 8.73 7.85 34.14
N LEU A 425 7.90 7.44 35.10
CA LEU A 425 8.02 6.12 35.73
C LEU A 425 7.78 4.98 34.73
N ILE A 426 6.83 5.14 33.80
CA ILE A 426 6.60 4.20 32.71
C ILE A 426 7.85 4.11 31.82
N ALA A 427 8.45 5.24 31.44
CA ALA A 427 9.65 5.26 30.60
C ALA A 427 10.85 4.58 31.28
N ILE A 428 11.07 4.84 32.59
CA ILE A 428 12.13 4.19 33.36
C ILE A 428 11.87 2.68 33.49
N GLY A 429 10.63 2.30 33.84
CA GLY A 429 10.22 0.91 33.97
C GLY A 429 10.32 0.14 32.64
N ALA A 430 9.95 0.77 31.53
CA ALA A 430 10.10 0.21 30.20
C ALA A 430 11.57 0.01 29.84
N GLY A 431 12.43 1.00 30.13
CA GLY A 431 13.88 0.85 30.00
C GLY A 431 14.40 -0.36 30.78
N ALA A 432 13.98 -0.50 32.04
CA ALA A 432 14.35 -1.62 32.90
C ALA A 432 13.89 -2.98 32.35
N ILE A 433 12.65 -3.08 31.89
CA ILE A 433 12.10 -4.30 31.27
C ILE A 433 12.87 -4.65 30.00
N LEU A 434 13.14 -3.67 29.14
CA LEU A 434 13.89 -3.89 27.89
C LEU A 434 15.32 -4.37 28.18
N VAL A 435 16.02 -3.80 29.18
CA VAL A 435 17.33 -4.30 29.65
C VAL A 435 17.20 -5.75 30.13
N ALA A 436 16.22 -6.04 30.98
CA ALA A 436 16.04 -7.39 31.53
C ALA A 436 15.75 -8.45 30.45
N ILE A 437 15.01 -8.09 29.39
CA ILE A 437 14.75 -8.98 28.25
C ILE A 437 16.00 -9.11 27.38
N ASP A 438 16.70 -8.00 27.07
CA ASP A 438 17.94 -8.01 26.27
C ASP A 438 18.99 -8.92 26.88
N MET A 439 19.11 -8.93 28.21
CA MET A 439 20.03 -9.82 28.92
C MET A 439 19.72 -11.31 28.75
N ARG A 440 18.46 -11.69 28.56
CA ARG A 440 18.06 -13.09 28.33
C ARG A 440 18.10 -13.46 26.85
N SER A 441 17.79 -12.51 25.98
CA SER A 441 17.72 -12.68 24.53
C SER A 441 18.23 -11.42 23.84
N PRO A 442 19.55 -11.32 23.59
CA PRO A 442 20.16 -10.11 23.06
C PRO A 442 19.57 -9.68 21.71
N SER A 443 19.23 -8.40 21.61
CA SER A 443 18.75 -7.77 20.39
C SER A 443 19.22 -6.31 20.34
N SER A 444 19.69 -5.88 19.16
CA SER A 444 20.06 -4.47 18.97
C SER A 444 18.90 -3.53 19.26
N VAL A 445 17.66 -3.92 18.97
CA VAL A 445 16.48 -3.08 19.22
C VAL A 445 16.18 -2.96 20.69
N LEU A 446 16.29 -4.05 21.46
CA LEU A 446 16.08 -3.99 22.91
C LEU A 446 17.17 -3.14 23.58
N ARG A 447 18.42 -3.29 23.16
CA ARG A 447 19.56 -2.49 23.65
C ARG A 447 19.44 -1.00 23.31
N TYR A 448 19.15 -0.65 22.06
CA TYR A 448 18.96 0.75 21.68
C TYR A 448 17.65 1.31 22.23
N GLY A 449 16.60 0.49 22.34
CA GLY A 449 15.32 0.85 22.92
C GLY A 449 15.42 1.15 24.41
N SER A 450 16.19 0.37 25.18
CA SER A 450 16.43 0.65 26.59
C SER A 450 17.25 1.93 26.79
N LEU A 451 18.26 2.16 25.95
CA LEU A 451 19.03 3.41 25.95
C LEU A 451 18.14 4.61 25.62
N ALA A 452 17.31 4.50 24.58
CA ALA A 452 16.36 5.54 24.20
C ALA A 452 15.36 5.83 25.32
N ALA A 453 14.78 4.79 25.93
CA ALA A 453 13.88 4.93 27.08
C ALA A 453 14.57 5.61 28.27
N GLY A 454 15.84 5.27 28.54
CA GLY A 454 16.66 5.92 29.56
C GLY A 454 16.91 7.40 29.26
N VAL A 455 17.30 7.74 28.04
CA VAL A 455 17.52 9.13 27.60
C VAL A 455 16.23 9.95 27.67
N VAL A 456 15.12 9.40 27.20
CA VAL A 456 13.79 10.05 27.28
C VAL A 456 13.39 10.26 28.74
N SER A 457 13.64 9.28 29.62
CA SER A 457 13.37 9.41 31.06
C SER A 457 14.15 10.56 31.68
N VAL A 458 15.44 10.66 31.39
CA VAL A 458 16.30 11.76 31.86
C VAL A 458 15.83 13.10 31.29
N ALA A 459 15.47 13.14 30.01
CA ALA A 459 14.92 14.34 29.38
C ALA A 459 13.61 14.79 30.04
N PHE A 460 12.69 13.87 30.36
CA PHE A 460 11.47 14.19 31.08
C PHE A 460 11.77 14.72 32.50
N ILE A 461 12.75 14.17 33.21
CA ILE A 461 13.14 14.67 34.52
C ILE A 461 13.68 16.11 34.41
N ILE A 462 14.62 16.36 33.49
CA ILE A 462 15.27 17.68 33.37
C ILE A 462 14.29 18.72 32.82
N ILE A 463 13.64 18.42 31.70
CA ILE A 463 12.82 19.39 30.96
C ILE A 463 11.48 19.57 31.64
N GLN A 464 10.79 18.48 31.95
CA GLN A 464 9.42 18.58 32.48
C GLN A 464 9.41 18.77 33.99
N HIS A 465 10.12 17.93 34.76
CA HIS A 465 10.01 17.97 36.22
C HIS A 465 10.76 19.16 36.84
N PHE A 466 11.97 19.47 36.36
CA PHE A 466 12.75 20.61 36.88
C PHE A 466 12.46 21.93 36.16
N GLY A 467 12.06 21.88 34.89
CA GLY A 467 11.75 23.05 34.07
C GLY A 467 10.26 23.38 34.04
N ALA A 468 9.53 22.75 33.13
CA ALA A 468 8.20 23.20 32.69
C ALA A 468 7.08 23.03 33.74
N LEU A 469 7.07 21.92 34.48
CA LEU A 469 6.02 21.54 35.42
C LEU A 469 6.49 21.64 36.89
N ASN A 470 7.56 22.37 37.15
CA ASN A 470 8.10 22.51 38.49
C ASN A 470 7.12 23.32 39.37
N PRO A 471 6.67 22.81 40.54
CA PRO A 471 5.74 23.51 41.42
C PRO A 471 6.26 24.86 41.92
N LEU A 472 7.58 25.08 41.93
CA LEU A 472 8.18 26.37 42.27
C LEU A 472 7.87 27.48 41.25
N PHE A 473 7.55 27.10 40.00
CA PHE A 473 7.26 28.04 38.91
C PHE A 473 5.78 28.01 38.50
N THR A 474 5.09 26.91 38.77
CA THR A 474 3.71 26.67 38.30
C THR A 474 2.66 26.82 39.39
N ASP A 475 3.07 26.95 40.66
CA ASP A 475 2.21 27.01 41.83
C ASP A 475 1.22 25.82 41.94
N GLU A 476 1.54 24.69 41.29
CA GLU A 476 0.72 23.47 41.35
C GLU A 476 0.71 22.90 42.78
N SER A 477 -0.48 22.57 43.28
CA SER A 477 -0.62 22.07 44.65
C SER A 477 0.10 20.73 44.82
N THR A 478 1.08 20.70 45.73
CA THR A 478 1.87 19.49 45.97
C THR A 478 1.15 18.45 46.83
N GLY A 479 0.00 18.79 47.43
CA GLY A 479 -0.78 17.91 48.32
C GLY A 479 -0.63 18.25 49.80
N ARG A 480 -1.50 17.66 50.64
CA ARG A 480 -1.63 18.01 52.07
C ARG A 480 -0.80 17.13 53.01
N ILE A 481 -0.44 15.92 52.57
CA ILE A 481 0.32 14.97 53.39
C ILE A 481 1.81 15.26 53.19
N PRO A 482 2.64 15.45 54.23
CA PRO A 482 4.03 15.91 54.03
C PRO A 482 4.93 14.95 53.23
N VAL A 483 4.70 13.64 53.31
CA VAL A 483 5.59 12.60 52.71
C VAL A 483 4.94 11.91 51.51
N PHE A 484 3.64 11.65 51.53
CA PHE A 484 2.91 11.03 50.42
C PHE A 484 2.19 12.10 49.61
N ASN A 485 2.95 12.78 48.77
CA ASN A 485 2.51 13.97 48.04
C ASN A 485 2.99 13.94 46.58
N LEU A 486 2.67 14.97 45.82
CA LEU A 486 3.04 15.04 44.41
C LEU A 486 4.57 15.00 44.22
N LEU A 487 5.34 15.54 45.17
CA LEU A 487 6.80 15.53 45.11
C LEU A 487 7.38 14.11 45.30
N PHE A 488 6.72 13.29 46.11
CA PHE A 488 7.05 11.86 46.23
C PHE A 488 6.92 11.15 44.87
N LEU A 489 5.81 11.39 44.16
CA LEU A 489 5.54 10.80 42.86
C LEU A 489 6.44 11.35 41.75
N ALA A 490 6.65 12.67 41.73
CA ALA A 490 7.35 13.39 40.67
C ALA A 490 8.89 13.36 40.81
N TYR A 491 9.43 13.27 42.02
CA TYR A 491 10.88 13.36 42.23
C TYR A 491 11.45 12.13 42.92
N LEU A 492 10.87 11.70 44.05
CA LEU A 492 11.46 10.60 44.83
C LEU A 492 11.35 9.26 44.09
N LEU A 493 10.16 8.92 43.57
CA LEU A 493 9.96 7.66 42.85
C LEU A 493 10.81 7.55 41.58
N PRO A 494 10.87 8.58 40.69
CA PRO A 494 11.77 8.54 39.54
C PRO A 494 13.25 8.42 39.93
N ALA A 495 13.68 9.11 41.01
CA ALA A 495 15.05 9.01 41.51
C ALA A 495 15.38 7.59 41.99
N LEU A 496 14.49 6.97 42.78
CA LEU A 496 14.64 5.59 43.25
C LEU A 496 14.63 4.60 42.07
N ALA A 497 13.72 4.77 41.10
CA ALA A 497 13.61 3.92 39.94
C ALA A 497 14.87 4.00 39.05
N ALA A 498 15.37 5.21 38.80
CA ALA A 498 16.60 5.42 38.03
C ALA A 498 17.83 4.87 38.76
N GLY A 499 17.95 5.08 40.08
CA GLY A 499 19.01 4.51 40.90
C GLY A 499 18.99 2.98 40.92
N GLY A 500 17.80 2.39 41.06
CA GLY A 500 17.61 0.94 41.00
C GLY A 500 17.97 0.35 39.64
N LEU A 501 17.57 1.00 38.53
CA LEU A 501 17.95 0.60 37.18
C LEU A 501 19.46 0.68 36.97
N ALA A 502 20.10 1.76 37.43
CA ALA A 502 21.55 1.92 37.34
C ALA A 502 22.30 0.82 38.11
N LEU A 503 21.86 0.48 39.32
CA LEU A 503 22.43 -0.63 40.10
C LEU A 503 22.24 -1.97 39.39
N TYR A 504 21.04 -2.24 38.87
CA TYR A 504 20.75 -3.48 38.16
C TYR A 504 21.60 -3.66 36.89
N ALA A 505 21.91 -2.57 36.20
CA ALA A 505 22.69 -2.56 34.96
C ALA A 505 24.22 -2.46 35.17
N ARG A 506 24.70 -2.22 36.40
CA ARG A 506 26.13 -1.93 36.67
C ARG A 506 27.04 -3.15 36.65
N ASP A 507 26.51 -4.32 37.03
CA ASP A 507 27.29 -5.53 37.27
C ASP A 507 27.22 -6.54 36.11
N LYS A 508 26.73 -6.14 34.94
CA LYS A 508 26.43 -7.01 33.80
C LYS A 508 26.56 -6.25 32.49
#